data_AF-A0AA39SFZ3-F1
#
_entry.id   AF-A0AA39SFZ3-F1
#
_cell.length_a   1.000
_cell.length_b   1.000
_cell.length_c   1.000
_cell.angle_alpha   90.00
_cell.angle_beta   90.00
_cell.angle_gamma   90.00
#
_symmetry.space_group_name_H-M   'P 1'
#
loop_
_entity.id
_entity.type
_entity.pdbx_description
1 polymer ?
#
loop_
_entity_poly.entity_id
_entity_poly.type
_entity_poly.pdbx_seq_one_letter_code
_entity_poly.pdbx_strand_id
1 'polypeptide(L)'
;MLEVGVEYLDAAHFGGFCQQRKNMEEIYTVRANCCENIENKVHDLRMLLDDWRNFTGLSTEHAGLKESSFTWRAPEKCKGVQGKFVM
;
A
#
# COMPACT_ATOMS: atom_id res chain seq x y z
N MET A 1 -12.42 -13.74 30.54
CA MET A 1 -12.00 -12.33 30.37
C MET A 1 -11.01 -12.33 29.22
N LEU A 2 -11.35 -11.76 28.07
CA LEU A 2 -10.41 -11.67 26.95
C LEU A 2 -9.59 -10.39 27.16
N GLU A 3 -8.31 -10.53 27.50
CA GLU A 3 -7.40 -9.40 27.59
C GLU A 3 -7.07 -8.94 26.16
N VAL A 4 -7.43 -7.71 25.82
CA VAL A 4 -7.10 -7.10 24.53
C VAL A 4 -5.73 -6.45 24.66
N GLY A 5 -4.73 -7.00 23.97
CA GLY A 5 -3.43 -6.38 23.80
C GLY A 5 -3.52 -5.23 22.80
N VAL A 6 -2.96 -4.08 23.15
CA VAL A 6 -2.86 -2.90 22.27
C VAL A 6 -1.38 -2.63 22.03
N GLU A 7 -0.96 -2.66 20.77
CA GLU A 7 0.40 -2.37 20.35
C GLU A 7 0.43 -1.23 19.32
N TYR A 8 1.51 -0.46 19.30
CA TYR A 8 1.71 0.60 18.33
C TYR A 8 2.32 0.01 17.05
N LEU A 9 1.64 0.20 15.92
CA LEU A 9 2.19 -0.15 14.61
C LEU A 9 3.01 1.01 14.06
N ASP A 10 4.27 0.75 13.69
CA ASP A 10 5.15 1.74 13.07
C ASP A 10 4.52 2.29 11.78
N ALA A 11 4.56 3.61 11.61
CA ALA A 11 4.10 4.32 10.42
C ALA A 11 4.77 3.83 9.12
N ALA A 12 5.97 3.23 9.21
CA ALA A 12 6.66 2.58 8.10
C ALA A 12 5.81 1.49 7.42
N HIS A 13 4.96 0.80 8.19
CA HIS A 13 4.07 -0.26 7.67
C HIS A 13 2.79 0.26 7.01
N PHE A 14 2.62 1.59 6.93
CA PHE A 14 1.46 2.23 6.33
C PHE A 14 1.87 2.97 5.05
N GLY A 15 1.34 2.52 3.92
CA GLY A 15 1.41 3.22 2.64
C GLY A 15 0.17 4.08 2.40
N GLY A 16 0.21 4.89 1.35
CA GLY A 16 -0.99 5.58 0.88
C GLY A 16 -0.86 6.19 -0.50
N PHE A 17 -2.00 6.46 -1.14
CA PHE A 17 -2.01 7.04 -2.49
C PHE A 17 -1.37 8.43 -2.54
N CYS A 18 -1.47 9.21 -1.46
CA CYS A 18 -0.84 10.53 -1.34
C CYS A 18 0.44 10.55 -0.50
N GLN A 19 0.86 9.40 0.01
CA GLN A 19 2.09 9.21 0.78
C GLN A 19 2.77 7.98 0.20
N GLN A 20 3.41 8.19 -0.95
CA GLN A 20 3.94 7.11 -1.79
C GLN A 20 5.20 6.49 -1.17
N ARG A 21 5.00 5.67 -0.15
CA ARG A 21 5.89 4.55 0.16
C ARG A 21 5.44 3.41 -0.75
N LYS A 22 6.33 2.92 -1.63
CA LYS A 22 5.97 1.97 -2.69
C LYS A 22 6.52 0.56 -2.47
N ASN A 23 7.33 0.34 -1.45
CA ASN A 23 7.91 -0.97 -1.19
C ASN A 23 6.84 -1.90 -0.59
N MET A 24 6.43 -2.93 -1.33
CA MET A 24 5.46 -3.92 -0.85
C MET A 24 5.96 -4.77 0.31
N GLU A 25 7.27 -4.90 0.49
CA GLU A 25 7.86 -5.71 1.56
C GLU A 25 7.65 -5.09 2.94
N GLU A 26 7.58 -3.76 3.02
CA GLU A 26 7.50 -3.02 4.27
C GLU A 26 6.06 -2.68 4.66
N ILE A 27 5.11 -2.69 3.72
CA ILE A 27 3.78 -2.09 3.91
C ILE A 27 2.71 -3.16 4.08
N TYR A 28 1.97 -3.09 5.18
CA TYR A 28 0.84 -3.99 5.46
C TYR A 28 -0.51 -3.34 5.20
N THR A 29 -0.60 -2.02 5.29
CA THR A 29 -1.87 -1.29 5.13
C THR A 29 -1.70 -0.12 4.17
N VAL A 30 -2.60 -0.01 3.19
CA VAL A 30 -2.61 1.12 2.24
C VAL A 30 -3.84 2.00 2.42
N ARG A 31 -3.61 3.32 2.53
CA ARG A 31 -4.66 4.34 2.69
C ARG A 31 -4.92 5.09 1.37
N ALA A 32 -6.17 5.06 0.92
CA ALA A 32 -6.62 5.76 -0.29
C ALA A 32 -7.58 6.93 0.01
N ASN A 33 -7.54 7.47 1.24
CA ASN A 33 -8.51 8.48 1.70
C ASN A 33 -8.38 9.84 1.03
N CYS A 34 -7.22 10.16 0.49
CA CYS A 34 -7.00 11.40 -0.24
C CYS A 34 -7.51 11.36 -1.70
N CYS A 35 -8.12 10.25 -2.13
CA CYS A 35 -8.76 10.13 -3.42
C CYS A 35 -10.26 10.37 -3.26
N GLU A 36 -10.71 11.53 -3.73
CA GLU A 36 -12.10 12.01 -3.57
C GLU A 36 -13.08 11.31 -4.51
N ASN A 37 -12.67 11.09 -5.76
CA ASN A 37 -13.50 10.39 -6.73
C ASN A 37 -13.51 8.89 -6.42
N ILE A 38 -14.69 8.36 -6.08
CA ILE A 38 -14.87 6.96 -5.66
C ILE A 38 -14.57 5.95 -6.77
N GLU A 39 -14.89 6.27 -8.02
CA GLU A 39 -14.65 5.38 -9.16
C GLU A 39 -13.15 5.24 -9.39
N ASN A 40 -12.40 6.35 -9.32
CA ASN A 40 -10.94 6.36 -9.39
C ASN A 40 -10.33 5.62 -8.18
N LYS A 41 -10.87 5.82 -6.97
CA LYS A 41 -10.44 5.13 -5.76
C LYS A 41 -10.58 3.61 -5.91
N VAL A 42 -11.73 3.14 -6.36
CA VAL A 42 -11.99 1.70 -6.57
C VAL A 42 -11.10 1.15 -7.68
N HIS A 43 -10.91 1.87 -8.79
CA HIS A 43 -10.02 1.48 -9.87
C HIS A 43 -8.59 1.24 -9.37
N ASP A 44 -8.01 2.22 -8.69
CA ASP A 44 -6.63 2.14 -8.23
C ASP A 44 -6.44 1.13 -7.09
N LEU A 45 -7.47 0.92 -6.25
CA LEU A 45 -7.45 -0.14 -5.23
C LEU A 45 -7.48 -1.54 -5.84
N ARG A 46 -8.22 -1.76 -6.94
CA ARG A 46 -8.20 -3.04 -7.67
C ARG A 46 -6.82 -3.28 -8.28
N MET A 47 -6.22 -2.26 -8.88
CA MET A 47 -4.87 -2.35 -9.44
C MET A 47 -3.83 -2.69 -8.37
N LEU A 48 -3.89 -2.04 -7.20
CA LEU A 48 -3.03 -2.35 -6.07
C LEU A 48 -3.22 -3.80 -5.58
N LEU A 49 -4.46 -4.27 -5.50
CA LEU A 49 -4.76 -5.64 -5.08
C LEU A 49 -4.17 -6.67 -6.06
N ASP A 50 -4.25 -6.41 -7.36
CA ASP A 50 -3.66 -7.28 -8.38
C ASP A 50 -2.13 -7.32 -8.26
N ASP A 51 -1.49 -6.17 -8.05
CA ASP A 51 -0.04 -6.10 -7.82
C ASP A 51 0.36 -6.88 -6.56
N TRP A 52 -0.44 -6.78 -5.49
CA TRP A 52 -0.19 -7.48 -4.22
C TRP A 52 -0.29 -8.99 -4.36
N ARG A 53 -1.29 -9.47 -5.11
CA ARG A 53 -1.46 -10.91 -5.41
C ARG A 53 -0.29 -11.44 -6.23
N ASN A 54 0.21 -10.66 -7.18
CA ASN A 54 1.38 -11.06 -7.97
C ASN A 54 2.64 -11.11 -7.10
N PHE A 55 2.86 -10.09 -6.26
CA PHE A 55 3.99 -10.07 -5.32
C PHE A 55 3.99 -11.27 -4.37
N THR A 56 2.85 -11.53 -3.71
CA THR A 56 2.70 -12.64 -2.76
C THR A 56 2.79 -14.01 -3.43
N GLY A 57 2.27 -14.18 -4.65
CA GLY A 57 2.42 -15.41 -5.43
C GLY A 57 3.87 -15.67 -5.88
N LEU A 58 4.61 -14.63 -6.28
CA LEU A 58 6.04 -14.75 -6.60
C LEU A 58 6.87 -15.14 -5.37
N SER A 59 6.53 -14.59 -4.20
CA SER A 59 7.19 -14.94 -2.93
C SER A 59 7.02 -16.41 -2.56
N THR A 60 5.91 -17.06 -2.94
CA THR A 60 5.69 -18.49 -2.64
C THR A 60 6.44 -19.43 -3.57
N GLU A 61 6.70 -19.04 -4.82
CA GLU A 61 7.38 -19.90 -5.81
C GLU A 61 8.89 -19.66 -5.89
N HIS A 62 9.37 -18.49 -5.47
CA HIS A 62 10.76 -18.06 -5.64
C HIS A 62 11.36 -17.45 -4.36
N ALA A 63 11.20 -18.11 -3.22
CA ALA A 63 11.73 -17.69 -1.90
C ALA A 63 13.27 -17.44 -1.84
N GLY A 64 13.99 -17.59 -2.94
CA GLY A 64 15.43 -17.35 -3.06
C GLY A 64 15.88 -16.49 -4.26
N LEU A 65 14.98 -15.93 -5.08
CA LEU A 65 15.37 -15.05 -6.19
C LEU A 65 15.08 -13.58 -5.86
N LYS A 66 16.12 -12.90 -5.36
CA LYS A 66 16.34 -11.44 -5.35
C LYS A 66 15.08 -10.57 -5.30
N GLU A 67 14.66 -10.20 -4.09
CA GLU A 67 14.81 -8.85 -3.48
C GLU A 67 14.90 -7.62 -4.42
N SER A 68 14.22 -7.64 -5.56
CA SER A 68 14.03 -6.43 -6.36
C SER A 68 12.79 -5.73 -5.82
N SER A 69 13.00 -4.78 -4.92
CA SER A 69 12.00 -3.87 -4.33
C SER A 69 10.71 -3.79 -5.16
N PHE A 70 9.73 -4.65 -4.86
CA PHE A 70 8.53 -4.74 -5.68
C PHE A 70 7.66 -3.51 -5.41
N THR A 71 7.46 -2.72 -6.46
CA THR A 71 6.70 -1.47 -6.44
C THR A 71 5.36 -1.68 -7.12
N TRP A 72 4.27 -1.23 -6.51
CA TRP A 72 2.94 -1.22 -7.15
C TRP A 72 2.77 -0.07 -8.15
N ARG A 73 1.79 -0.23 -9.03
CA ARG A 73 1.42 0.73 -10.08
C ARG A 73 0.56 1.89 -9.58
N ALA A 74 -0.21 1.69 -8.51
CA ALA A 74 -1.12 2.71 -7.97
C ALA A 74 -0.39 3.91 -7.30
N PRO A 75 -1.02 5.09 -7.21
CA PRO A 75 -2.24 5.47 -7.92
C PRO A 75 -1.99 5.84 -9.39
N GLU A 76 -2.94 5.52 -10.27
CA GLU A 76 -2.94 5.95 -11.68
C GLU A 76 -3.96 7.07 -11.90
N LYS A 77 -5.19 6.88 -11.40
CA LYS A 77 -6.31 7.82 -11.60
C LYS A 77 -6.55 8.73 -10.40
N CYS A 78 -6.17 8.28 -9.21
CA CYS A 78 -6.20 9.10 -8.01
C CYS A 78 -5.10 10.16 -8.09
N LYS A 79 -5.49 11.35 -8.52
CA LYS A 79 -4.64 12.54 -8.45
C LYS A 79 -4.70 13.05 -7.02
N GLY A 80 -3.72 12.64 -6.20
CA GLY A 80 -3.60 13.15 -4.85
C GLY A 80 -3.52 14.68 -4.87
N VAL A 81 -4.33 15.34 -4.03
CA VAL A 81 -4.04 16.72 -3.65
C VAL A 81 -2.66 16.68 -3.01
N GLN A 82 -1.66 17.32 -3.64
CA GLN A 82 -0.35 17.55 -3.01
C GLN A 82 -0.53 18.55 -1.87
N GLY A 83 -1.16 18.10 -0.78
CA GLY A 83 -1.15 18.81 0.48
C GLY A 83 0.27 18.72 1.02
N LYS A 84 0.99 19.84 0.98
CA LYS A 84 2.24 20.05 1.72
C LYS A 84 2.09 19.43 3.10
N PHE A 85 2.98 18.51 3.44
CA PHE A 85 3.23 18.19 4.84
C PHE A 85 3.62 19.51 5.52
N VAL A 86 2.77 20.02 6.39
CA VAL A 86 3.19 20.86 7.51
C VAL A 86 3.06 19.96 8.73
N MET A 87 4.19 19.35 9.11
CA MET A 87 4.58 19.13 10.50
C MET A 87 6.09 19.32 10.57
#